data_AF-A0A965RWU0-F1
#
_entry.id   AF-A0A965RWU0-F1
#
_cell.length_a   1.000
_cell.length_b   1.000
_cell.length_c   1.000
_cell.angle_alpha   90.00
_cell.angle_beta   90.00
_cell.angle_gamma   90.00
#
_symmetry.space_group_name_H-M   'P 1'
#
loop_
_entity.id
_entity.type
_entity.pdbx_description
1 polymer ?
#
loop_
_entity_poly.entity_id
_entity_poly.type
_entity_poly.pdbx_seq_one_letter_code
_entity_poly.pdbx_strand_id
1 'polypeptide(L)'
;MAGSRKQEIELKLPVMLEAATHFKNYRILVACAPNLDKSYYEKYKTDGVEFVQGLTYSVLNHASIAIVTSGTATLETALFNVPQVVCYKSSSVSYWIARMLVKIKYISLVNLILNKNAVKELIQGECSVENIVKELKLIEEGQTGRNEMMQS
;
A
#
# COMPACT_ATOMS: atom_id res chain seq x y z
N MET A 1 -4.72 -0.89 -0.99
CA MET A 1 -5.47 -1.07 0.28
C MET A 1 -5.04 -0.01 1.29
N ALA A 2 -5.90 0.97 1.63
CA ALA A 2 -5.51 2.16 2.41
C ALA A 2 -5.67 2.04 3.94
N GLY A 3 -5.78 0.81 4.46
CA GLY A 3 -5.98 0.54 5.88
C GLY A 3 -7.46 0.46 6.29
N SER A 4 -7.71 0.11 7.55
CA SER A 4 -9.05 -0.11 8.10
C SER A 4 -9.54 1.02 8.98
N ARG A 5 -8.65 1.88 9.49
CA ARG A 5 -9.03 2.97 10.39
C ARG A 5 -9.22 4.26 9.61
N LYS A 6 -10.29 5.00 9.92
CA LYS A 6 -10.66 6.25 9.26
C LYS A 6 -9.49 7.25 9.17
N GLN A 7 -8.78 7.48 10.28
CA GLN A 7 -7.63 8.38 10.32
C GLN A 7 -6.47 7.93 9.42
N GLU A 8 -6.23 6.63 9.31
CA GLU A 8 -5.20 6.10 8.41
C GLU A 8 -5.57 6.34 6.95
N ILE A 9 -6.84 6.12 6.60
CA ILE A 9 -7.36 6.35 5.25
C ILE A 9 -7.27 7.84 4.90
N GLU A 10 -7.68 8.74 5.80
CA GLU A 10 -7.63 10.19 5.55
C GLU A 10 -6.21 10.71 5.27
N LEU A 11 -5.20 10.11 5.89
CA LEU A 11 -3.80 10.49 5.69
C LEU A 11 -3.13 9.81 4.49
N LYS A 12 -3.44 8.53 4.25
CA LYS A 12 -2.71 7.70 3.28
C LYS A 12 -3.41 7.60 1.93
N LEU A 13 -4.75 7.50 1.91
CA LEU A 13 -5.48 7.29 0.66
C LEU A 13 -5.25 8.41 -0.38
N PRO A 14 -5.21 9.71 -0.03
CA PRO A 14 -4.98 10.76 -1.02
C PRO A 14 -3.64 10.59 -1.76
N VAL A 15 -2.54 10.39 -1.02
CA VAL A 15 -1.20 10.22 -1.61
C VAL A 15 -1.09 8.92 -2.42
N MET A 16 -1.74 7.84 -1.97
CA MET A 16 -1.78 6.58 -2.71
C MET A 16 -2.58 6.69 -4.01
N LEU A 17 -3.72 7.39 -3.98
CA LEU A 17 -4.57 7.61 -5.15
C LEU A 17 -3.86 8.45 -6.18
N GLU A 18 -3.27 9.57 -5.76
CA GLU A 18 -2.51 10.46 -6.64
C GLU A 18 -1.39 9.69 -7.34
N ALA A 19 -0.60 8.92 -6.59
CA ALA A 19 0.44 8.05 -7.15
C ALA A 19 -0.11 7.03 -8.16
N ALA A 20 -1.24 6.38 -7.85
CA ALA A 20 -1.87 5.42 -8.74
C ALA A 20 -2.30 6.04 -10.07
N THR A 21 -2.68 7.32 -10.10
CA THR A 21 -3.09 8.00 -11.35
C THR A 21 -1.98 8.12 -12.39
N HIS A 22 -0.71 7.92 -12.02
CA HIS A 22 0.43 7.90 -12.96
C HIS A 22 0.50 6.61 -13.79
N PHE A 23 -0.25 5.57 -13.42
CA PHE A 23 -0.22 4.26 -14.06
C PHE A 23 -1.42 4.09 -15.00
N LYS A 24 -1.41 4.80 -16.14
CA LYS A 24 -2.53 4.86 -17.09
C LYS A 24 -2.90 3.53 -17.76
N ASN A 25 -1.96 2.59 -17.79
CA ASN A 25 -2.16 1.25 -18.35
C ASN A 25 -2.83 0.27 -17.36
N TYR A 26 -3.11 0.72 -16.14
CA TYR A 26 -3.72 -0.09 -15.10
C TYR A 26 -5.13 0.39 -14.76
N ARG A 27 -6.01 -0.57 -14.45
CA ARG A 27 -7.27 -0.28 -13.78
C ARG A 27 -6.99 -0.06 -12.29
N ILE A 28 -7.41 1.09 -11.76
CA ILE A 28 -7.17 1.44 -10.36
C ILE A 28 -8.35 0.98 -9.52
N LEU A 29 -8.11 0.02 -8.61
CA LEU A 29 -9.10 -0.49 -7.67
C LEU A 29 -8.71 -0.13 -6.24
N VAL A 30 -9.65 0.45 -5.48
CA VAL A 30 -9.53 0.68 -4.04
C VAL A 30 -10.44 -0.28 -3.31
N ALA A 31 -9.84 -1.27 -2.65
CA ALA A 31 -10.55 -2.11 -1.69
C ALA A 31 -10.92 -1.27 -0.45
N CYS A 32 -12.21 -1.01 -0.30
CA CYS A 32 -12.79 -0.28 0.83
C CYS A 32 -12.74 -1.11 2.10
N ALA A 33 -12.47 -0.45 3.23
CA ALA A 33 -12.45 -1.08 4.53
C ALA A 33 -13.85 -1.56 4.91
N PRO A 34 -14.00 -2.76 5.51
CA PRO A 34 -15.31 -3.35 5.80
C PRO A 34 -16.13 -2.54 6.82
N ASN A 35 -15.45 -1.77 7.67
CA ASN A 35 -16.05 -0.93 8.71
C ASN A 35 -16.44 0.47 8.24
N LEU A 36 -16.25 0.80 6.95
CA LEU A 36 -16.65 2.07 6.37
C LEU A 36 -17.58 1.83 5.20
N ASP A 37 -18.69 2.55 5.17
CA ASP A 37 -19.63 2.50 4.05
C ASP A 37 -18.98 3.02 2.77
N LYS A 38 -19.40 2.49 1.61
CA LYS A 38 -18.90 2.94 0.32
C LYS A 38 -19.10 4.45 0.11
N SER A 39 -20.18 5.03 0.64
CA SER A 39 -20.43 6.48 0.61
C SER A 39 -19.33 7.31 1.27
N TYR A 40 -18.61 6.75 2.25
CA TYR A 40 -17.47 7.41 2.88
C TYR A 40 -16.37 7.74 1.86
N TYR A 41 -16.25 6.92 0.81
CA TYR A 41 -15.23 7.06 -0.21
C TYR A 41 -15.61 8.00 -1.35
N GLU A 42 -16.86 8.48 -1.43
CA GLU A 42 -17.29 9.40 -2.50
C GLU A 42 -16.47 10.69 -2.53
N LYS A 43 -15.95 11.16 -1.38
CA LYS A 43 -15.05 12.32 -1.30
C LYS A 43 -13.68 12.11 -1.97
N TYR A 44 -13.32 10.86 -2.29
CA TYR A 44 -12.08 10.48 -2.97
C TYR A 44 -12.32 10.03 -4.41
N LYS A 45 -13.55 10.16 -4.90
CA LYS A 45 -13.91 9.75 -6.25
C LYS A 45 -13.15 10.58 -7.26
N THR A 46 -12.49 9.90 -8.18
CA THR A 46 -11.75 10.48 -9.28
C THR A 46 -11.88 9.56 -10.49
N ASP A 47 -11.74 10.13 -11.68
CA ASP A 47 -11.94 9.39 -12.92
C ASP A 47 -10.93 8.25 -13.05
N GLY A 48 -11.42 7.07 -13.46
CA GLY A 48 -10.60 5.86 -13.61
C GLY A 48 -10.27 5.11 -12.32
N VAL A 49 -10.84 5.53 -11.17
CA VAL A 49 -10.70 4.82 -9.89
C VAL A 49 -12.03 4.22 -9.47
N GLU A 50 -12.00 2.92 -9.14
CA GLU A 50 -13.16 2.19 -8.67
C GLU A 50 -13.00 1.78 -7.21
N PHE A 51 -14.04 2.05 -6.41
CA PHE A 51 -14.11 1.69 -5.01
C PHE A 51 -14.95 0.43 -4.84
N VAL A 52 -14.35 -0.64 -4.32
CA VAL A 52 -14.97 -1.96 -4.19
C VAL A 52 -14.99 -2.40 -2.72
N GLN A 53 -16.13 -2.89 -2.26
CA GLN A 53 -16.34 -3.31 -0.87
C GLN A 53 -16.58 -4.82 -0.81
N GLY A 54 -16.04 -5.50 0.21
CA GLY A 54 -16.23 -6.94 0.41
C GLY A 54 -15.53 -7.86 -0.60
N LEU A 55 -14.75 -7.30 -1.53
CA LEU A 55 -14.10 -8.03 -2.62
C LEU A 55 -12.57 -8.04 -2.53
N THR A 56 -11.99 -7.82 -1.34
CA THR A 56 -10.54 -7.69 -1.13
C THR A 56 -9.74 -8.82 -1.78
N TYR A 57 -10.11 -10.07 -1.54
CA TYR A 57 -9.38 -11.22 -2.09
C TYR A 57 -9.59 -11.37 -3.60
N SER A 58 -10.78 -11.06 -4.11
CA SER A 58 -11.01 -11.02 -5.56
C SER A 58 -10.16 -9.94 -6.24
N VAL A 59 -9.97 -8.78 -5.59
CA VAL A 59 -9.08 -7.71 -6.08
C VAL A 59 -7.64 -8.20 -6.08
N LEU A 60 -7.16 -8.77 -4.97
CA LEU A 60 -5.78 -9.25 -4.88
C LEU A 60 -5.49 -10.35 -5.90
N ASN A 61 -6.41 -11.28 -6.11
CA ASN A 61 -6.24 -12.37 -7.08
C ASN A 61 -6.07 -11.90 -8.54
N HIS A 62 -6.48 -10.67 -8.86
CA HIS A 62 -6.34 -10.09 -10.20
C HIS A 62 -5.41 -8.87 -10.23
N ALA A 63 -4.77 -8.52 -9.11
CA ALA A 63 -3.91 -7.36 -9.03
C ALA A 63 -2.51 -7.67 -9.57
N SER A 64 -2.02 -6.84 -10.50
CA SER A 64 -0.65 -6.96 -11.00
C SER A 64 0.39 -6.40 -10.02
N ILE A 65 0.05 -5.31 -9.32
CA ILE A 65 0.86 -4.62 -8.30
C ILE A 65 -0.07 -3.98 -7.26
N ALA A 66 0.41 -3.74 -6.06
CA ALA A 66 -0.40 -3.18 -4.98
C ALA A 66 0.32 -2.08 -4.17
N ILE A 67 -0.44 -1.06 -3.77
CA ILE A 67 -0.04 -0.13 -2.71
C ILE A 67 -0.80 -0.52 -1.45
N VAL A 68 -0.09 -0.80 -0.37
CA VAL A 68 -0.69 -1.32 0.88
C VAL A 68 -0.19 -0.55 2.09
N THR A 69 -0.97 -0.56 3.16
CA THR A 69 -0.50 -0.03 4.46
C THR A 69 0.22 -1.12 5.25
N SER A 70 1.02 -0.73 6.24
CA SER A 70 1.89 -1.61 7.04
C SER A 70 1.19 -2.64 7.96
N GLY A 71 -0.08 -2.97 7.72
CA GLY A 71 -0.85 -3.93 8.50
C GLY A 71 -0.85 -5.35 7.92
N THR A 72 -1.88 -6.12 8.28
CA THR A 72 -2.11 -7.48 7.75
C THR A 72 -2.29 -7.51 6.23
N ALA A 73 -2.73 -6.39 5.64
CA ALA A 73 -2.79 -6.22 4.19
C ALA A 73 -1.46 -6.53 3.50
N THR A 74 -0.32 -6.31 4.16
CA THR A 74 1.00 -6.68 3.61
C THR A 74 1.14 -8.18 3.40
N LEU A 75 0.75 -8.97 4.40
CA LEU A 75 0.82 -10.43 4.36
C LEU A 75 -0.24 -11.01 3.42
N GLU A 76 -1.48 -10.52 3.48
CA GLU A 76 -2.54 -10.94 2.55
C GLU A 76 -2.09 -10.74 1.11
N THR A 77 -1.55 -9.56 0.79
CA THR A 77 -1.05 -9.25 -0.57
C THR A 77 0.09 -10.17 -0.99
N ALA A 78 1.01 -10.50 -0.08
CA ALA A 78 2.09 -11.45 -0.34
C ALA A 78 1.58 -12.87 -0.58
N LEU A 79 0.57 -13.33 0.18
CA LEU A 79 -0.04 -14.65 0.01
C LEU A 79 -0.72 -14.81 -1.37
N PHE A 80 -1.21 -13.72 -1.95
CA PHE A 80 -1.75 -13.69 -3.32
C PHE A 80 -0.67 -13.49 -4.38
N ASN A 81 0.62 -13.53 -4.02
CA ASN A 81 1.73 -13.34 -4.95
C ASN A 81 1.67 -12.00 -5.72
N VAL A 82 1.20 -10.95 -5.05
CA VAL A 82 1.10 -9.61 -5.63
C VAL A 82 2.28 -8.76 -5.15
N PRO A 83 3.13 -8.26 -6.07
CA PRO A 83 4.17 -7.29 -5.73
C PRO A 83 3.59 -6.03 -5.10
N GLN A 84 4.26 -5.51 -4.09
CA GLN A 84 3.68 -4.46 -3.24
C GLN A 84 4.69 -3.40 -2.78
N VAL A 85 4.19 -2.18 -2.63
CA VAL A 85 4.86 -1.09 -1.91
C VAL A 85 4.08 -0.79 -0.64
N VAL A 86 4.78 -0.76 0.49
CA VAL A 86 4.19 -0.56 1.82
C VAL A 86 4.30 0.90 2.23
N CYS A 87 3.16 1.54 2.48
CA CYS A 87 3.06 2.93 2.93
C CYS A 87 2.75 3.00 4.42
N TYR A 88 3.60 3.71 5.17
CA TYR A 88 3.35 4.05 6.57
C TYR A 88 3.39 5.57 6.75
N LYS A 89 2.27 6.16 7.20
CA LYS A 89 2.16 7.60 7.48
C LYS A 89 1.24 7.82 8.68
N SER A 90 1.60 8.77 9.54
CA SER A 90 0.81 9.20 10.71
C SER A 90 0.77 10.74 10.76
N SER A 91 -0.23 11.31 11.42
CA SER A 91 -0.47 12.77 11.49
C SER A 91 0.59 13.53 12.30
N SER A 92 1.29 12.86 13.21
CA SER A 92 2.36 13.45 14.00
C SER A 92 3.44 12.42 14.27
N VAL A 93 4.70 12.80 14.04
CA VAL A 93 5.85 12.03 14.54
C VAL A 93 5.98 12.33 16.02
N SER A 94 5.22 11.62 16.85
CA SER A 94 5.41 11.72 18.30
C SER A 94 6.76 11.11 18.69
N TYR A 95 7.34 11.59 19.80
CA TYR A 95 8.55 11.02 20.37
C TYR A 95 8.46 9.49 20.53
N TRP A 96 7.27 8.98 20.87
CA TRP A 96 7.00 7.55 20.96
C TRP A 96 7.11 6.82 19.63
N ILE A 97 6.55 7.37 18.54
CA ILE A 97 6.67 6.77 17.21
C ILE A 97 8.13 6.79 16.75
N ALA A 98 8.84 7.91 16.94
CA ALA A 98 10.26 8.00 16.59
C ALA A 98 11.09 6.94 17.33
N ARG A 99 10.87 6.78 18.65
CA ARG A 99 11.53 5.74 19.44
C ARG A 99 11.19 4.33 19.01
N MET A 100 9.95 4.08 18.59
CA MET A 100 9.53 2.78 18.08
C MET A 100 10.25 2.47 16.77
N LEU A 101 10.27 3.42 15.83
CA LEU A 101 10.93 3.29 14.53
C LEU A 101 12.44 3.03 14.67
N VAL A 102 13.11 3.64 15.65
CA VAL A 102 14.53 3.38 15.94
C VAL A 102 14.77 1.96 16.48
N LYS A 103 13.78 1.33 17.12
CA LYS A 103 13.91 0.00 17.72
C LYS A 103 13.54 -1.13 16.78
N ILE A 104 12.69 -0.90 15.78
CA ILE A 104 12.22 -1.94 14.87
C ILE A 104 12.99 -1.89 13.55
N LYS A 105 13.42 -3.05 13.07
CA LYS A 105 14.15 -3.17 11.80
C LYS A 105 13.21 -3.01 10.59
N TYR A 106 11.96 -3.46 10.73
CA TYR A 106 10.94 -3.47 9.69
C TYR A 106 9.56 -3.15 10.30
N ILE A 107 8.66 -2.57 9.51
CA ILE A 107 7.28 -2.29 9.92
C ILE A 107 6.29 -3.26 9.26
N SER A 108 6.56 -3.71 8.02
CA SER A 108 5.68 -4.65 7.34
C SER A 108 5.82 -6.06 7.94
N LEU A 109 4.71 -6.79 8.00
CA LEU A 109 4.74 -8.19 8.47
C LEU A 109 5.60 -9.06 7.55
N VAL A 110 5.60 -8.80 6.25
CA VAL A 110 6.40 -9.52 5.26
C VAL A 110 7.89 -9.42 5.59
N ASN A 111 8.41 -8.19 5.75
CA ASN A 111 9.83 -8.00 6.06
C ASN A 111 10.20 -8.48 7.48
N LEU A 112 9.28 -8.35 8.44
CA LEU A 112 9.46 -8.89 9.79
C LEU A 112 9.63 -10.42 9.78
N ILE A 113 8.77 -11.13 9.04
CA ILE A 113 8.81 -12.59 8.93
C ILE A 113 10.06 -13.06 8.18
N LEU A 114 10.39 -12.42 7.06
CA LEU A 114 11.54 -12.79 6.23
C LEU A 114 12.88 -12.26 6.77
N ASN A 115 12.84 -11.39 7.78
CA ASN A 115 13.99 -10.68 8.36
C ASN A 115 14.89 -9.99 7.30
N LYS A 116 14.31 -9.55 6.19
CA LYS A 116 14.97 -8.85 5.08
C LYS A 116 14.06 -7.78 4.49
N ASN A 117 14.61 -6.84 3.73
CA ASN A 117 13.85 -5.86 2.95
C ASN A 117 13.30 -6.51 1.67
N ALA A 118 12.34 -7.43 1.80
CA ALA A 118 11.70 -8.11 0.67
C ALA A 118 10.72 -7.19 -0.07
N VAL A 119 9.97 -6.37 0.68
CA VAL A 119 9.06 -5.35 0.14
C VAL A 119 9.55 -3.96 0.51
N LYS A 120 9.33 -2.99 -0.38
CA LYS A 120 9.73 -1.61 -0.11
C LYS A 120 8.79 -0.97 0.92
N GLU A 121 9.37 -0.48 2.01
CA GLU A 121 8.67 0.31 3.03
C GLU A 121 8.97 1.80 2.83
N LEU A 122 7.92 2.60 2.68
CA LEU A 122 7.96 4.06 2.60
C LEU A 122 7.41 4.65 3.89
N ILE A 123 8.32 5.15 4.74
CA ILE A 123 8.02 5.54 6.12
C ILE A 123 7.90 7.07 6.23
N GLN A 124 6.77 7.53 6.76
CA GLN A 124 6.44 8.92 7.09
C GLN A 124 6.62 9.90 5.92
N GLY A 125 7.76 10.61 5.88
CA GLY A 125 8.11 11.56 4.83
C GLY A 125 8.39 10.88 3.49
N GLU A 126 8.87 9.64 3.52
CA GLU A 126 9.11 8.86 2.30
C GLU A 126 7.81 8.41 1.64
N CYS A 127 6.70 8.35 2.39
CA CYS A 127 5.36 8.10 1.85
C CYS A 127 4.85 9.37 1.14
N SER A 128 5.44 9.62 -0.03
CA SER A 128 5.12 10.70 -0.99
C SER A 128 4.72 10.11 -2.35
N VAL A 129 4.07 10.93 -3.18
CA VAL A 129 3.62 10.51 -4.52
C VAL A 129 4.80 10.04 -5.36
N GLU A 130 5.89 10.81 -5.36
CA GLU A 130 7.08 10.57 -6.17
C GLU A 130 7.74 9.25 -5.82
N ASN A 131 7.88 8.97 -4.52
CA ASN A 131 8.49 7.73 -4.06
C ASN A 131 7.59 6.53 -4.31
N ILE A 132 6.27 6.65 -4.11
CA ILE A 132 5.35 5.56 -4.43
C ILE A 132 5.41 5.23 -5.92
N VAL A 133 5.35 6.24 -6.80
CA VAL A 133 5.44 6.05 -8.25
C VAL A 133 6.77 5.40 -8.63
N LYS A 134 7.89 5.90 -8.09
CA LYS A 134 9.21 5.35 -8.36
C LYS A 134 9.29 3.87 -8.01
N GLU A 135 8.86 3.49 -6.80
CA GLU A 135 9.00 2.13 -6.31
C GLU A 135 8.00 1.17 -6.97
N LEU A 136 6.79 1.62 -7.31
CA LEU A 136 5.84 0.84 -8.11
C LEU A 136 6.38 0.54 -9.51
N LYS A 137 7.04 1.50 -10.16
CA LYS A 137 7.67 1.27 -11.48
C LYS A 137 8.74 0.19 -11.45
N LEU A 138 9.44 0.00 -10.33
CA LEU A 138 10.46 -1.04 -10.21
C LEU A 138 9.87 -2.46 -10.10
N ILE A 139 8.56 -2.57 -9.84
CA ILE A 139 7.86 -3.85 -9.66
C ILE A 139 6.76 -4.09 -10.72
N GLU A 140 6.68 -3.23 -11.73
CA GLU A 140 5.88 -3.46 -12.94
C GLU A 140 6.33 -4.73 -13.68
N GLU A 141 5.46 -5.23 -14.56
CA GLU A 141 5.79 -6.39 -15.38
C GLU A 141 7.05 -6.14 -16.23
N GLY A 142 7.92 -7.15 -16.30
CA GLY A 142 9.20 -7.07 -17.01
C GLY A 142 10.34 -6.39 -16.24
N GLN A 143 10.10 -5.90 -15.02
CA GLN A 143 11.12 -5.24 -14.21
C GLN A 143 11.84 -6.23 -13.29
N THR A 144 13.14 -6.02 -13.07
CA THR A 144 13.97 -6.91 -12.25
C THR A 144 13.52 -6.94 -10.79
N GLY A 145 13.13 -5.78 -10.25
CA GLY A 145 12.66 -5.66 -8.85
C GLY A 145 11.40 -6.47 -8.57
N ARG A 146 10.56 -6.70 -9.59
CA ARG A 146 9.41 -7.62 -9.48
C ARG A 146 9.88 -9.04 -9.18
N ASN A 147 10.83 -9.55 -9.96
CA ASN A 147 11.29 -10.94 -9.84
C ASN A 147 11.98 -11.18 -8.48
N GLU A 148 12.79 -10.23 -8.02
CA GLU A 148 13.45 -10.29 -6.71
C GLU A 148 12.44 -10.34 -5.55
N MET A 149 11.38 -9.55 -5.63
CA MET A 149 10.29 -9.56 -4.65
C MET A 149 9.51 -10.87 -4.67
N MET A 150 9.27 -11.43 -5.86
CA MET A 150 8.48 -12.66 -6.02
C MET A 150 9.24 -13.94 -5.69
N GLN A 151 10.57 -13.90 -5.64
CA GLN A 151 11.42 -15.03 -5.26
C GLN A 151 11.83 -15.02 -3.77
N SER A 152 11.29 -14.06 -3.00
CA SER A 152 11.72 -13.77 -1.63
C SER A 152 11.12 -14.65 -0.55
#